data_AF-A0A7Y7E6E6-F1
#
_entry.id   AF-A0A7Y7E6E6-F1
#
_cell.length_a   1.000
_cell.length_b   1.000
_cell.length_c   1.000
_cell.angle_alpha   90.00
_cell.angle_beta   90.00
_cell.angle_gamma   90.00
#
_symmetry.space_group_name_H-M   'P 1'
#
loop_
_entity.id
_entity.type
_entity.pdbx_description
1 polymer ?
#
loop_
_entity_poly.entity_id
_entity_poly.type
_entity_poly.pdbx_seq_one_letter_code
_entity_poly.pdbx_strand_id
1 'polypeptide(L)'
;MTQQATEVRGDTVRLVARAAPGTVIVTPWGTPFSEHGALARLTVSGYGAHRRADGRFTGPVALPPSPCPTQPRNVVAEGDVSMTAVTEAEFCDRTALAFVLGVRLPRCRQEVAYKRRGARPVWLHGLGDAEEAHSWACVMFRDDRPEALVWQGGPRRLWDEAEEVYAWWARQGEPRHDRFGLTITRTGHSVWLDSPGNVVGPLAR
;
A
#
# COMPACT_ATOMS: atom_id res chain seq x y z
N MET A 1 4.88 25.76 -10.08
CA MET A 1 3.48 25.37 -9.85
C MET A 1 3.46 23.89 -9.53
N THR A 2 3.53 23.56 -8.25
CA THR A 2 3.54 22.18 -7.76
C THR A 2 2.09 21.69 -7.78
N GLN A 3 1.72 20.96 -8.82
CA GLN A 3 0.47 20.20 -8.81
C GLN A 3 0.59 19.20 -7.67
N GLN A 4 -0.05 19.51 -6.55
CA GLN A 4 -0.31 18.53 -5.51
C GLN A 4 -1.11 17.42 -6.18
N ALA A 5 -0.49 16.25 -6.35
CA ALA A 5 -1.20 15.03 -6.65
C ALA A 5 -2.28 14.90 -5.58
N THR A 6 -3.52 15.16 -5.95
CA THR A 6 -4.66 15.01 -5.05
C THR A 6 -4.65 13.57 -4.60
N GLU A 7 -4.25 13.34 -3.35
CA GLU A 7 -4.24 12.02 -2.77
C GLU A 7 -5.68 11.49 -2.91
N VAL A 8 -5.87 10.39 -3.63
CA VAL A 8 -7.19 9.80 -3.95
C VAL A 8 -8.09 9.65 -2.70
N ARG A 9 -7.46 9.59 -1.52
CA ARG A 9 -8.09 9.60 -0.19
C ARG A 9 -8.79 10.92 0.16
N GLY A 10 -8.19 12.07 -0.16
CA GLY A 10 -8.68 13.40 0.19
C GLY A 10 -9.98 13.78 -0.53
N ASP A 11 -10.12 13.39 -1.79
CA ASP A 11 -11.34 13.64 -2.57
C ASP A 11 -12.52 12.82 -2.06
N THR A 12 -12.27 11.56 -1.65
CA THR A 12 -13.33 10.70 -1.14
C THR A 12 -13.93 11.24 0.16
N VAL A 13 -13.10 11.73 1.10
CA VAL A 13 -13.59 12.33 2.36
C VAL A 13 -14.46 13.56 2.08
N ARG A 14 -14.07 14.38 1.10
CA ARG A 14 -14.85 15.56 0.70
C ARG A 14 -16.21 15.19 0.09
N LEU A 15 -16.25 14.15 -0.75
CA LEU A 15 -17.50 13.63 -1.32
C LEU A 15 -18.44 13.13 -0.21
N VAL A 16 -17.93 12.33 0.73
CA VAL A 16 -18.70 11.83 1.87
C VAL A 16 -19.24 12.98 2.72
N ALA A 17 -18.44 14.01 2.99
CA ALA A 17 -18.85 15.15 3.83
C ALA A 17 -20.04 15.93 3.24
N ARG A 18 -20.18 15.97 1.91
CA ARG A 18 -21.20 16.75 1.18
C ARG A 18 -22.43 15.94 0.77
N ALA A 19 -22.31 14.62 0.67
CA ALA A 19 -23.38 13.75 0.19
C ALA A 19 -24.54 13.62 1.21
N ALA A 20 -25.77 13.51 0.73
CA ALA A 20 -26.92 13.21 1.58
C ALA A 20 -26.90 11.74 2.05
N PRO A 21 -27.45 11.39 3.22
CA PRO A 21 -27.58 9.99 3.62
C PRO A 21 -28.39 9.17 2.60
N GLY A 22 -27.99 7.92 2.40
CA GLY A 22 -28.49 7.04 1.34
C GLY A 22 -27.74 7.18 0.00
N THR A 23 -26.90 8.21 -0.17
CA THR A 23 -26.09 8.36 -1.38
C THR A 23 -25.07 7.23 -1.51
N VAL A 24 -24.99 6.64 -2.70
CA VAL A 24 -23.93 5.70 -3.07
C VAL A 24 -22.80 6.46 -3.76
N ILE A 25 -21.59 6.36 -3.21
CA ILE A 25 -20.36 6.92 -3.78
C ILE A 25 -19.54 5.75 -4.34
N VAL A 26 -19.16 5.84 -5.61
CA VAL A 26 -18.23 4.92 -6.26
C VAL A 26 -16.99 5.69 -6.65
N THR A 27 -15.84 5.31 -6.10
CA THR A 27 -14.60 6.07 -6.29
C THR A 27 -13.39 5.13 -6.27
N PRO A 28 -12.35 5.40 -7.09
CA PRO A 28 -11.07 4.77 -6.86
C PRO A 28 -10.55 5.14 -5.47
N TRP A 29 -9.83 4.23 -4.85
CA TRP A 29 -9.14 4.43 -3.58
C TRP A 29 -7.81 3.68 -3.62
N GLY A 30 -6.78 4.24 -3.01
CA GLY A 30 -5.51 3.53 -2.84
C GLY A 30 -4.59 4.27 -1.90
N THR A 31 -3.32 3.87 -1.96
CA THR A 31 -2.27 4.39 -1.09
C THR A 31 -1.08 4.80 -1.95
N PRO A 32 -0.13 5.58 -1.41
CA PRO A 32 1.10 5.90 -2.14
C PRO A 32 1.93 4.68 -2.54
N PHE A 33 1.67 3.49 -1.97
CA PHE A 33 2.50 2.30 -2.13
C PHE A 33 2.69 1.86 -3.57
N SER A 34 1.63 1.79 -4.37
CA SER A 34 1.77 1.41 -5.77
C SER A 34 0.64 2.02 -6.60
N GLU A 35 0.64 1.75 -7.89
CA GLU A 35 -0.47 2.12 -8.79
C GLU A 35 -1.66 1.16 -8.67
N HIS A 36 -1.56 0.11 -7.85
CA HIS A 36 -2.64 -0.84 -7.60
C HIS A 36 -3.56 -0.31 -6.50
N GLY A 37 -4.63 0.37 -6.92
CA GLY A 37 -5.75 0.74 -6.05
C GLY A 37 -6.89 -0.26 -6.12
N ALA A 38 -8.00 0.11 -5.48
CA ALA A 38 -9.25 -0.62 -5.53
C ALA A 38 -10.46 0.33 -5.67
N LEU A 39 -11.50 -0.14 -6.35
CA LEU A 39 -12.73 0.63 -6.52
C LEU A 39 -13.64 0.46 -5.30
N ALA A 40 -13.82 1.53 -4.51
CA ALA A 40 -14.69 1.53 -3.34
C ALA A 40 -16.13 1.88 -3.72
N ARG A 41 -17.10 1.10 -3.24
CA ARG A 41 -18.53 1.41 -3.32
C ARG A 41 -19.07 1.65 -1.91
N LEU A 42 -19.29 2.91 -1.56
CA LEU A 42 -19.64 3.35 -0.21
C LEU A 42 -21.08 3.85 -0.16
N THR A 43 -21.78 3.56 0.93
CA THR A 43 -23.11 4.13 1.20
C THR A 43 -23.00 5.12 2.35
N VAL A 44 -23.41 6.36 2.10
CA VAL A 44 -23.38 7.43 3.09
C VAL A 44 -24.52 7.24 4.08
N SER A 45 -24.21 7.33 5.37
CA SER A 45 -25.16 7.23 6.47
C SER A 45 -24.89 8.30 7.53
N GLY A 46 -25.88 8.55 8.39
CA GLY A 46 -25.79 9.52 9.48
C GLY A 46 -25.80 10.98 9.04
N TYR A 47 -26.00 11.88 10.00
CA TYR A 47 -26.06 13.33 9.77
C TYR A 47 -25.05 14.07 10.66
N GLY A 48 -24.66 15.27 10.26
CA GLY A 48 -23.82 16.16 11.07
C GLY A 48 -22.50 15.52 11.49
N ALA A 49 -22.28 15.40 12.79
CA ALA A 49 -21.07 14.80 13.37
C ALA A 49 -21.00 13.28 13.18
N HIS A 50 -22.14 12.60 13.05
CA HIS A 50 -22.24 11.13 12.88
C HIS A 50 -22.22 10.69 11.41
N ARG A 51 -21.98 11.62 10.49
CA ARG A 51 -21.89 11.30 9.07
C ARG A 51 -20.70 10.39 8.81
N ARG A 52 -20.95 9.26 8.15
CA ARG A 52 -19.95 8.29 7.71
C ARG A 52 -20.35 7.63 6.40
N ALA A 53 -19.42 6.96 5.75
CA ALA A 53 -19.71 6.11 4.61
C ALA A 53 -19.03 4.75 4.77
N ASP A 54 -19.77 3.68 4.55
CA ASP A 54 -19.30 2.31 4.69
C ASP A 54 -19.53 1.54 3.39
N GLY A 55 -18.62 0.64 3.06
CA GLY A 55 -18.81 -0.26 1.92
C GLY A 55 -17.61 -1.13 1.61
N ARG A 56 -17.72 -1.89 0.53
CA ARG A 56 -16.69 -2.83 0.09
C ARG A 56 -15.88 -2.27 -1.07
N PHE A 57 -14.67 -2.79 -1.23
CA PHE A 57 -14.00 -2.70 -2.52
C PHE A 57 -14.62 -3.71 -3.48
N THR A 58 -14.67 -3.38 -4.76
CA THR A 58 -15.35 -4.19 -5.78
C THR A 58 -14.37 -4.84 -6.76
N GLY A 59 -13.12 -4.38 -6.78
CA GLY A 59 -12.07 -4.92 -7.64
C GLY A 59 -10.86 -3.98 -7.72
N PRO A 60 -9.78 -4.45 -8.36
CA PRO A 60 -8.59 -3.62 -8.57
C PRO A 60 -8.89 -2.49 -9.56
N VAL A 61 -8.23 -1.35 -9.38
CA VAL A 61 -8.21 -0.23 -10.34
C VAL A 61 -6.79 0.32 -10.44
N ALA A 62 -6.37 0.70 -11.64
CA ALA A 62 -5.10 1.39 -11.83
C ALA A 62 -5.24 2.84 -11.38
N LEU A 63 -4.30 3.30 -10.56
CA LEU A 63 -4.18 4.68 -10.15
C LEU A 63 -3.13 5.40 -10.99
N PRO A 64 -3.21 6.74 -11.11
CA PRO A 64 -2.17 7.50 -11.77
C PRO A 64 -0.79 7.25 -11.14
N PRO A 65 0.28 7.22 -11.95
CA PRO A 65 1.63 7.10 -11.44
C PRO A 65 1.96 8.28 -10.52
N SER A 66 2.79 8.02 -9.51
CA SER A 66 3.31 9.04 -8.60
C SER A 66 4.84 9.03 -8.64
N PRO A 67 5.50 10.18 -8.45
CA PRO A 67 6.96 10.26 -8.47
C PRO A 67 7.61 9.26 -7.51
N CYS A 68 8.66 8.59 -7.96
CA CYS A 68 9.47 7.75 -7.10
C CYS A 68 10.57 8.59 -6.43
N PRO A 69 10.85 8.38 -5.13
CA PRO A 69 12.04 8.94 -4.49
C PRO A 69 13.33 8.50 -5.19
N THR A 70 14.40 9.26 -4.99
CA THR A 70 15.72 8.88 -5.51
C THR A 70 16.25 7.65 -4.78
N GLN A 71 16.73 6.67 -5.54
CA GLN A 71 17.40 5.47 -5.01
C GLN A 71 18.76 5.84 -4.39
N PRO A 72 19.23 5.10 -3.37
CA PRO A 72 20.59 5.23 -2.84
C PRO A 72 21.63 4.96 -3.94
N ARG A 73 22.80 5.60 -3.84
CA ARG A 73 23.84 5.49 -4.87
C ARG A 73 24.55 4.15 -4.83
N ASN A 74 24.71 3.57 -3.63
CA ASN A 74 25.35 2.29 -3.41
C ASN A 74 24.67 1.48 -2.30
N VAL A 75 23.74 0.61 -2.69
CA VAL A 75 23.00 -0.26 -1.75
C VAL A 75 23.89 -1.16 -0.89
N VAL A 76 25.06 -1.54 -1.40
CA VAL A 76 25.97 -2.45 -0.69
C VAL A 76 26.74 -1.71 0.40
N ALA A 77 27.12 -0.46 0.14
CA ALA A 77 27.84 0.36 1.12
C ALA A 77 26.89 1.04 2.13
N GLU A 78 25.64 1.26 1.76
CA GLU A 78 24.68 2.08 2.52
C GLU A 78 23.63 1.25 3.29
N GLY A 79 23.58 -0.07 3.10
CA GLY A 79 22.53 -0.92 3.67
C GLY A 79 23.05 -2.23 4.26
N ASP A 80 22.31 -2.75 5.24
CA ASP A 80 22.53 -4.10 5.77
C ASP A 80 22.00 -5.13 4.78
N VAL A 81 22.70 -6.26 4.68
CA VAL A 81 22.34 -7.35 3.76
C VAL A 81 21.64 -8.50 4.49
N SER A 82 20.59 -9.02 3.87
CA SER A 82 19.91 -10.25 4.26
C SER A 82 19.44 -11.03 3.02
N MET A 83 18.73 -12.14 3.24
CA MET A 83 18.14 -12.96 2.20
C MET A 83 16.66 -13.21 2.51
N THR A 84 15.87 -13.40 1.46
CA THR A 84 14.45 -13.75 1.56
C THR A 84 14.13 -14.95 0.68
N ALA A 85 13.20 -15.78 1.15
CA ALA A 85 12.60 -16.86 0.38
C ALA A 85 11.32 -16.44 -0.35
N VAL A 86 10.83 -15.21 -0.13
CA VAL A 86 9.72 -14.65 -0.93
C VAL A 86 10.17 -14.56 -2.37
N THR A 87 9.35 -15.05 -3.29
CA THR A 87 9.64 -15.06 -4.73
C THR A 87 9.09 -13.82 -5.44
N GLU A 88 9.60 -13.55 -6.65
CA GLU A 88 9.10 -12.46 -7.51
C GLU A 88 7.59 -12.58 -7.76
N ALA A 89 7.12 -13.79 -8.05
CA ALA A 89 5.72 -14.07 -8.37
C ALA A 89 4.78 -13.92 -7.15
N GLU A 90 5.25 -14.27 -5.96
CA GLU A 90 4.49 -14.06 -4.72
C GLU A 90 4.33 -12.57 -4.41
N PHE A 91 5.37 -11.76 -4.66
CA PHE A 91 5.41 -10.36 -4.24
C PHE A 91 4.88 -9.36 -5.28
N CYS A 92 5.24 -9.51 -6.56
CA CYS A 92 4.99 -8.50 -7.59
C CYS A 92 3.67 -8.70 -8.34
N ASP A 93 3.23 -9.94 -8.52
CA ASP A 93 2.15 -10.27 -9.47
C ASP A 93 0.75 -10.24 -8.82
N ARG A 94 0.66 -9.77 -7.58
CA ARG A 94 -0.54 -9.87 -6.72
C ARG A 94 -1.06 -8.49 -6.34
N THR A 95 -2.01 -7.96 -7.12
CA THR A 95 -2.61 -6.63 -6.87
C THR A 95 -3.25 -6.48 -5.50
N ALA A 96 -3.88 -7.54 -4.98
CA ALA A 96 -4.45 -7.53 -3.63
C ALA A 96 -3.37 -7.46 -2.53
N LEU A 97 -2.22 -8.10 -2.74
CA LEU A 97 -1.08 -7.96 -1.83
C LEU A 97 -0.52 -6.54 -1.86
N ALA A 98 -0.34 -5.95 -3.05
CA ALA A 98 0.11 -4.56 -3.19
C ALA A 98 -0.84 -3.56 -2.49
N PHE A 99 -2.15 -3.79 -2.58
CA PHE A 99 -3.17 -3.04 -1.84
C PHE A 99 -2.98 -3.17 -0.32
N VAL A 100 -2.82 -4.40 0.19
CA VAL A 100 -2.64 -4.67 1.62
C VAL A 100 -1.33 -4.10 2.16
N LEU A 101 -0.23 -4.28 1.43
CA LEU A 101 1.05 -3.66 1.73
C LEU A 101 0.88 -2.15 1.85
N GLY A 102 0.14 -1.53 0.93
CA GLY A 102 -0.12 -0.10 1.00
C GLY A 102 -0.95 0.35 2.20
N VAL A 103 -1.85 -0.49 2.70
CA VAL A 103 -2.64 -0.21 3.91
C VAL A 103 -1.80 -0.38 5.18
N ARG A 104 -0.97 -1.43 5.24
CA ARG A 104 -0.24 -1.83 6.46
C ARG A 104 1.17 -1.25 6.56
N LEU A 105 1.78 -0.81 5.45
CA LEU A 105 3.02 -0.04 5.39
C LEU A 105 2.68 1.42 5.00
N PRO A 106 2.18 2.24 5.94
CA PRO A 106 1.90 3.63 5.63
C PRO A 106 3.18 4.35 5.22
N ARG A 107 3.03 5.35 4.33
CA ARG A 107 4.11 6.20 3.85
C ARG A 107 5.27 5.37 3.28
N CYS A 108 4.94 4.37 2.48
CA CYS A 108 5.90 3.60 1.71
C CYS A 108 5.51 3.66 0.23
N ARG A 109 6.50 3.64 -0.67
CA ARG A 109 6.34 3.54 -2.13
C ARG A 109 7.12 2.32 -2.62
N GLN A 110 6.50 1.50 -3.44
CA GLN A 110 7.13 0.43 -4.19
C GLN A 110 7.50 0.92 -5.60
N GLU A 111 8.68 0.54 -6.05
CA GLU A 111 9.09 0.65 -7.44
C GLU A 111 9.57 -0.73 -7.94
N VAL A 112 8.86 -1.27 -8.93
CA VAL A 112 9.25 -2.52 -9.60
C VAL A 112 10.04 -2.15 -10.84
N ALA A 113 11.37 -2.32 -10.81
CA ALA A 113 12.21 -1.98 -11.93
C ALA A 113 12.07 -2.98 -13.09
N TYR A 114 12.49 -2.55 -14.28
CA TYR A 114 12.54 -3.44 -15.44
C TYR A 114 13.49 -4.62 -15.20
N LYS A 115 13.01 -5.83 -15.53
CA LYS A 115 13.84 -7.04 -15.48
C LYS A 115 14.91 -6.99 -16.57
N ARG A 116 16.17 -7.25 -16.19
CA ARG A 116 17.31 -7.29 -17.11
C ARG A 116 18.15 -8.53 -16.84
N ARG A 117 18.37 -9.35 -17.87
CA ARG A 117 19.17 -10.60 -17.78
C ARG A 117 18.74 -11.50 -16.62
N GLY A 118 17.43 -11.70 -16.48
CA GLY A 118 16.85 -12.55 -15.43
C GLY A 118 16.88 -11.96 -14.03
N ALA A 119 17.36 -10.73 -13.82
CA ALA A 119 17.36 -10.05 -12.52
C ALA A 119 16.38 -8.88 -12.51
N ARG A 120 15.60 -8.74 -11.43
CA ARG A 120 14.65 -7.65 -11.21
C ARG A 120 14.85 -7.06 -9.80
N PRO A 121 15.36 -5.83 -9.70
CA PRO A 121 15.31 -5.09 -8.44
C PRO A 121 13.90 -4.58 -8.18
N VAL A 122 13.45 -4.72 -6.93
CA VAL A 122 12.23 -4.10 -6.42
C VAL A 122 12.61 -3.25 -5.22
N TRP A 123 12.21 -2.00 -5.26
CA TRP A 123 12.53 -1.02 -4.24
C TRP A 123 11.33 -0.71 -3.38
N LEU A 124 11.58 -0.50 -2.09
CA LEU A 124 10.67 0.13 -1.15
C LEU A 124 11.32 1.41 -0.65
N HIS A 125 10.57 2.51 -0.67
CA HIS A 125 11.02 3.81 -0.20
C HIS A 125 10.09 4.32 0.89
N GLY A 126 10.66 4.82 1.99
CA GLY A 126 9.95 5.60 2.98
C GLY A 126 9.55 6.94 2.40
N LEU A 127 8.37 7.42 2.79
CA LEU A 127 7.84 8.74 2.46
C LEU A 127 7.60 9.50 3.76
N GLY A 128 7.63 10.83 3.71
CA GLY A 128 7.36 11.68 4.88
C GLY A 128 8.51 12.64 5.16
N ASP A 129 8.67 12.99 6.44
CA ASP A 129 9.73 13.89 6.88
C ASP A 129 11.11 13.24 6.72
N ALA A 130 12.17 14.06 6.78
CA ALA A 130 13.53 13.65 6.41
C ALA A 130 13.97 12.31 7.04
N GLU A 131 13.66 12.05 8.32
CA GLU A 131 14.01 10.78 8.96
C GLU A 131 13.28 9.57 8.37
N GLU A 132 11.96 9.65 8.14
CA GLU A 132 11.19 8.55 7.55
C GLU A 132 11.55 8.35 6.07
N ALA A 133 11.82 9.44 5.34
CA ALA A 133 12.24 9.42 3.95
C ALA A 133 13.61 8.75 3.72
N HIS A 134 14.43 8.61 4.76
CA HIS A 134 15.71 7.91 4.69
C HIS A 134 15.59 6.38 4.77
N SER A 135 14.39 5.83 5.02
CA SER A 135 14.19 4.38 5.01
C SER A 135 14.06 3.85 3.58
N TRP A 136 14.80 2.80 3.24
CA TRP A 136 14.72 2.16 1.93
C TRP A 136 15.03 0.67 2.02
N ALA A 137 14.52 -0.09 1.05
CA ALA A 137 14.92 -1.47 0.81
C ALA A 137 15.01 -1.75 -0.69
N CYS A 138 15.88 -2.68 -1.07
CA CYS A 138 16.06 -3.21 -2.41
C CYS A 138 16.13 -4.73 -2.31
N VAL A 139 15.14 -5.42 -2.86
CA VAL A 139 15.19 -6.87 -3.06
C VAL A 139 15.57 -7.15 -4.52
N MET A 140 16.53 -8.05 -4.73
CA MET A 140 16.99 -8.44 -6.06
C MET A 140 16.54 -9.86 -6.37
N PHE A 141 15.39 -9.97 -7.05
CA PHE A 141 14.92 -11.24 -7.57
C PHE A 141 15.75 -11.69 -8.76
N ARG A 142 16.01 -13.00 -8.86
CA ARG A 142 16.79 -13.59 -9.96
C ARG A 142 16.19 -14.92 -10.40
N ASP A 143 16.12 -15.16 -11.70
CA ASP A 143 15.61 -16.43 -12.25
C ASP A 143 16.52 -17.63 -11.95
N ASP A 144 17.81 -17.39 -11.72
CA ASP A 144 18.82 -18.42 -11.50
C ASP A 144 18.98 -18.83 -10.03
N ARG A 145 18.23 -18.20 -9.11
CA ARG A 145 18.34 -18.42 -7.66
C ARG A 145 16.95 -18.38 -7.02
N PRO A 146 16.59 -19.34 -6.14
CA PRO A 146 15.29 -19.33 -5.49
C PRO A 146 15.17 -18.23 -4.42
N GLU A 147 16.26 -17.90 -3.74
CA GLU A 147 16.32 -16.86 -2.71
C GLU A 147 16.84 -15.54 -3.30
N ALA A 148 16.26 -14.43 -2.83
CA ALA A 148 16.65 -13.09 -3.25
C ALA A 148 17.52 -12.41 -2.18
N LEU A 149 18.52 -11.65 -2.64
CA LEU A 149 19.29 -10.76 -1.77
C LEU A 149 18.46 -9.51 -1.47
N VAL A 150 18.54 -9.07 -0.22
CA VAL A 150 17.88 -7.85 0.27
C VAL A 150 18.94 -6.94 0.83
N TRP A 151 18.90 -5.66 0.43
CA TRP A 151 19.62 -4.57 1.08
C TRP A 151 18.61 -3.58 1.63
N GLN A 152 18.82 -3.07 2.83
CA GLN A 152 17.94 -2.05 3.39
C GLN A 152 18.69 -1.15 4.37
N GLY A 153 18.23 0.10 4.48
CA GLY A 153 18.85 1.12 5.30
C GLY A 153 17.83 2.14 5.81
N GLY A 154 18.26 2.95 6.78
CA GLY A 154 17.42 3.91 7.46
C GLY A 154 16.67 3.35 8.67
N PRO A 155 15.84 4.17 9.35
CA PRO A 155 15.24 3.81 10.64
C PRO A 155 14.15 2.74 10.55
N ARG A 156 13.53 2.53 9.37
CA ARG A 156 12.58 1.44 9.14
C ARG A 156 13.19 0.34 8.28
N ARG A 157 12.99 -0.89 8.72
CA ARG A 157 13.34 -2.11 7.97
C ARG A 157 12.19 -2.46 7.02
N LEU A 158 12.06 -1.71 5.93
CA LEU A 158 10.88 -1.77 5.06
C LEU A 158 10.66 -3.15 4.43
N TRP A 159 11.72 -3.90 4.16
CA TRP A 159 11.55 -5.26 3.65
C TRP A 159 11.03 -6.20 4.73
N ASP A 160 11.59 -6.13 5.94
CA ASP A 160 11.16 -6.96 7.07
C ASP A 160 9.67 -6.68 7.41
N GLU A 161 9.26 -5.40 7.38
CA GLU A 161 7.86 -5.00 7.51
C GLU A 161 6.98 -5.57 6.38
N ALA A 162 7.47 -5.56 5.14
CA ALA A 162 6.75 -6.10 3.99
C ALA A 162 6.57 -7.62 4.08
N GLU A 163 7.59 -8.35 4.55
CA GLU A 163 7.51 -9.79 4.80
C GLU A 163 6.50 -10.12 5.90
N GLU A 164 6.46 -9.34 6.98
CA GLU A 164 5.46 -9.51 8.03
C GLU A 164 4.03 -9.34 7.49
N VAL A 165 3.82 -8.33 6.64
CA VAL A 165 2.52 -8.08 6.02
C VAL A 165 2.17 -9.17 5.01
N TYR A 166 3.13 -9.63 4.20
CA TYR A 166 2.94 -10.77 3.30
C TYR A 166 2.51 -12.01 4.08
N ALA A 167 3.25 -12.36 5.14
CA ALA A 167 2.95 -13.52 5.97
C ALA A 167 1.57 -13.39 6.65
N TRP A 168 1.19 -12.20 7.11
CA TRP A 168 -0.16 -11.95 7.63
C TRP A 168 -1.23 -12.17 6.55
N TRP A 169 -1.04 -11.60 5.36
CA TRP A 169 -2.01 -11.71 4.26
C TRP A 169 -2.19 -13.16 3.81
N ALA A 170 -1.09 -13.91 3.69
CA ALA A 170 -1.12 -15.35 3.42
C ALA A 170 -1.89 -16.11 4.50
N ARG A 171 -1.68 -15.82 5.79
CA ARG A 171 -2.45 -16.42 6.91
C ARG A 171 -3.95 -16.08 6.87
N GLN A 172 -4.36 -14.97 6.25
CA GLN A 172 -5.78 -14.64 6.03
C GLN A 172 -6.41 -15.40 4.84
N GLY A 173 -5.64 -16.27 4.18
CA GLY A 173 -6.07 -17.02 2.99
C GLY A 173 -6.00 -16.18 1.72
N GLU A 174 -5.01 -15.30 1.61
CA GLU A 174 -4.75 -14.48 0.42
C GLU A 174 -5.98 -13.71 -0.10
N PRO A 175 -6.70 -12.98 0.78
CA PRO A 175 -7.96 -12.35 0.44
C PRO A 175 -7.82 -11.40 -0.75
N ARG A 176 -8.80 -11.49 -1.66
CA ARG A 176 -8.99 -10.55 -2.77
C ARG A 176 -9.63 -9.25 -2.25
N HIS A 177 -9.61 -8.21 -3.08
CA HIS A 177 -10.10 -6.88 -2.74
C HIS A 177 -11.54 -6.86 -2.19
N ASP A 178 -12.43 -7.71 -2.69
CA ASP A 178 -13.85 -7.79 -2.32
C ASP A 178 -14.11 -8.23 -0.87
N ARG A 179 -13.14 -8.92 -0.25
CA ARG A 179 -13.18 -9.20 1.19
C ARG A 179 -12.87 -7.97 2.03
N PHE A 180 -12.17 -6.99 1.47
CA PHE A 180 -11.89 -5.75 2.18
C PHE A 180 -13.03 -4.74 2.03
N GLY A 181 -13.14 -3.86 3.01
CA GLY A 181 -13.98 -2.70 2.92
C GLY A 181 -13.38 -1.49 3.59
N LEU A 182 -14.12 -0.40 3.51
CA LEU A 182 -13.68 0.93 3.89
C LEU A 182 -14.81 1.61 4.65
N THR A 183 -14.44 2.16 5.80
CA THR A 183 -15.27 3.09 6.57
C THR A 183 -14.60 4.46 6.52
N ILE A 184 -15.36 5.48 6.16
CA ILE A 184 -14.91 6.87 6.15
C ILE A 184 -15.77 7.66 7.12
N THR A 185 -15.12 8.39 8.02
CA THR A 185 -15.75 9.30 8.98
C THR A 185 -15.18 10.70 8.79
N ARG A 186 -15.65 11.64 9.61
CA ARG A 186 -15.06 12.99 9.67
C ARG A 186 -13.62 13.00 10.20
N THR A 187 -13.23 11.99 10.98
CA THR A 187 -11.91 11.93 11.64
C THR A 187 -10.88 11.16 10.83
N GLY A 188 -11.30 10.44 9.79
CA GLY A 188 -10.38 9.71 8.92
C GLY A 188 -11.07 8.55 8.21
N HIS A 189 -10.30 7.52 7.93
CA HIS A 189 -10.78 6.31 7.28
C HIS A 189 -10.14 5.07 7.90
N SER A 190 -10.80 3.93 7.75
CA SER A 190 -10.30 2.63 8.22
C SER A 190 -10.65 1.57 7.19
N VAL A 191 -9.63 0.82 6.78
CA VAL A 191 -9.81 -0.40 5.99
C VAL A 191 -10.07 -1.55 6.95
N TRP A 192 -10.90 -2.50 6.54
CA TRP A 192 -11.23 -3.68 7.34
C TRP A 192 -11.35 -4.93 6.47
N LEU A 193 -11.19 -6.09 7.09
CA LEU A 193 -11.30 -7.41 6.43
C LEU A 193 -12.59 -8.12 6.86
N ASP A 194 -13.41 -8.48 5.89
CA ASP A 194 -14.73 -9.12 6.00
C ASP A 194 -15.82 -8.28 6.70
N SER A 195 -15.50 -7.67 7.84
CA SER A 195 -16.42 -6.93 8.70
C SER A 195 -15.78 -5.65 9.25
N PRO A 196 -16.53 -4.55 9.45
CA PRO A 196 -16.00 -3.27 9.96
C PRO A 196 -15.26 -3.33 11.31
N GLY A 197 -15.52 -4.35 12.15
CA GLY A 197 -14.81 -4.56 13.41
C GLY A 197 -13.39 -5.12 13.27
N ASN A 198 -13.05 -5.67 12.10
CA ASN A 198 -11.75 -6.29 11.83
C ASN A 198 -10.84 -5.30 11.09
N VAL A 199 -10.44 -4.24 11.79
CA VAL A 199 -9.65 -3.17 11.20
C VAL A 199 -8.29 -3.69 10.74
N VAL A 200 -7.94 -3.38 9.50
CA VAL A 200 -6.63 -3.63 8.90
C VAL A 200 -5.86 -2.32 8.94
N GLY A 201 -5.01 -2.18 9.95
CA GLY A 201 -4.20 -0.99 10.19
C GLY A 201 -2.70 -1.20 9.95
N PRO A 202 -1.92 -0.13 10.12
CA PRO A 202 -0.46 -0.20 10.14
C PRO A 202 0.08 -1.28 11.07
N LEU A 203 1.28 -1.79 10.77
CA LEU A 203 2.04 -2.57 11.75
C LEU A 203 2.22 -1.78 13.05
N ALA A 204 2.17 -2.47 14.19
CA ALA A 204 2.53 -1.88 15.47
C ALA A 204 4.03 -1.57 15.44
N ARG A 205 4.40 -0.32 15.74
CA ARG A 205 5.79 0.14 15.82
C ARG A 205 6.31 0.00 17.24
#